data_AF-A0A833HHR9-F1
#
_entry.id   AF-A0A833HHR9-F1
#
_cell.length_a   1.000
_cell.length_b   1.000
_cell.length_c   1.000
_cell.angle_alpha   90.00
_cell.angle_beta   90.00
_cell.angle_gamma   90.00
#
_symmetry.space_group_name_H-M   'P 1'
#
loop_
_entity.id
_entity.type
_entity.pdbx_description
1 polymer ?
#
loop_
_entity_poly.entity_id
_entity_poly.type
_entity_poly.pdbx_seq_one_letter_code
_entity_poly.pdbx_strand_id
1 'polypeptide(L)' 'MSCHRARRVLFLWVDRDRERLPVAPLERHLDECPECREHAVRVERVVMLMRARCRRNAAPGDLALRIRSLLGLDGQ' A
#
# COMPACT_ATOMS: atom_id res chain seq x y z
N MET A 1 6.30 12.59 -0.35
CA MET A 1 4.99 12.51 0.37
C MET A 1 5.22 12.61 1.87
N SER A 2 4.19 12.88 2.70
CA SER A 2 4.36 12.89 4.16
C SER A 2 4.37 11.47 4.75
N CYS A 3 5.00 11.27 5.92
CA CYS A 3 5.02 9.97 6.62
C CYS A 3 3.61 9.45 6.88
N HIS A 4 2.68 10.33 7.26
CA HIS A 4 1.27 9.97 7.46
C HIS A 4 0.65 9.41 6.18
N ARG A 5 0.85 10.08 5.04
CA ARG A 5 0.33 9.60 3.74
C ARG A 5 1.02 8.31 3.30
N ALA A 6 2.34 8.21 3.48
CA ALA A 6 3.12 7.01 3.17
C ALA A 6 2.60 5.78 3.91
N ARG A 7 2.42 5.88 5.24
CA ARG A 7 1.90 4.80 6.08
C ARG A 7 0.49 4.35 5.68
N ARG A 8 -0.37 5.28 5.21
CA ARG A 8 -1.72 4.94 4.73
C ARG A 8 -1.73 4.13 3.44
N VAL A 9 -0.85 4.44 2.49
CA VAL A 9 -0.82 3.78 1.17
C VAL A 9 0.12 2.57 1.09
N LEU A 10 0.93 2.38 2.13
CA LEU A 10 1.97 1.33 2.19
C LEU A 10 1.41 -0.09 2.02
N PHE A 11 0.26 -0.37 2.62
CA PHE A 11 -0.38 -1.69 2.53
C PHE A 11 -0.75 -2.06 1.09
N LEU A 12 -1.22 -1.09 0.31
CA LEU A 12 -1.54 -1.30 -1.10
C LEU A 12 -0.28 -1.57 -1.93
N TRP A 13 0.81 -0.86 -1.62
CA TRP A 13 2.09 -1.03 -2.31
C TRP A 13 2.70 -2.42 -2.03
N VAL A 14 2.68 -2.85 -0.76
CA VAL A 14 3.10 -4.20 -0.34
C VAL A 14 2.19 -5.27 -0.94
N ASP A 15 0.88 -5.03 -0.97
CA ASP A 15 -0.05 -5.98 -1.57
C ASP A 15 0.07 -6.06 -3.12
N ARG A 16 1.02 -5.32 -3.70
CA ARG A 16 1.27 -5.29 -5.15
C ARG A 16 0.00 -4.97 -5.97
N ASP A 17 -1.01 -4.32 -5.39
CA ASP A 17 -2.08 -3.67 -6.13
C ASP A 17 -1.53 -2.36 -6.72
N ARG A 18 -0.58 -2.52 -7.66
CA ARG A 18 0.30 -1.45 -8.15
C ARG A 18 -0.27 -0.70 -9.34
N GLU A 19 -1.36 -1.18 -9.93
CA GLU A 19 -1.85 -0.67 -11.21
C GLU A 19 -2.19 0.82 -11.16
N ARG A 20 -2.43 1.39 -9.97
CA ARG A 20 -2.79 2.81 -9.81
C ARG A 20 -2.22 3.51 -8.57
N LEU A 21 -1.14 2.99 -7.98
CA LEU A 21 -0.46 3.69 -6.89
C LEU A 21 0.55 4.72 -7.44
N PRO A 22 0.74 5.87 -6.78
CA PRO A 22 1.89 6.73 -7.04
C PRO A 22 3.15 6.04 -6.48
N VAL A 23 3.67 5.06 -7.22
CA VAL A 23 4.79 4.21 -6.82
C VAL A 23 6.05 5.06 -6.62
N ALA A 24 6.37 5.95 -7.56
CA ALA A 24 7.60 6.76 -7.50
C ALA A 24 7.67 7.71 -6.29
N PRO A 25 6.60 8.44 -5.90
CA PRO A 25 6.61 9.24 -4.68
C PRO A 25 6.76 8.43 -3.39
N LEU A 26 6.30 7.18 -3.36
CA LEU A 26 6.39 6.31 -2.18
C LEU A 26 7.78 5.71 -2.06
N GLU A 27 8.33 5.18 -3.16
CA GLU A 27 9.68 4.61 -3.20
C GLU A 27 10.71 5.64 -2.77
N ARG A 28 10.65 6.86 -3.33
CA ARG A 28 11.51 7.97 -2.91
C ARG A 28 11.42 8.24 -1.40
N HIS A 29 10.21 8.23 -0.85
CA HIS A 29 10.03 8.44 0.59
C HIS A 29 10.62 7.31 1.42
N LEU A 30 10.51 6.05 0.97
CA LEU A 30 11.10 4.90 1.67
C LEU A 30 12.62 4.87 1.60
N ASP A 31 13.22 5.49 0.59
CA ASP A 31 14.66 5.70 0.50
C ASP A 31 15.14 6.82 1.42
N GLU A 32 14.34 7.87 1.59
CA GLU A 32 14.66 9.04 2.42
C GLU A 32 14.31 8.86 3.91
N CYS A 33 13.34 8.00 4.25
CA CYS A 33 12.80 7.87 5.61
C CYS A 33 12.98 6.44 6.18
N PRO A 34 13.98 6.22 7.06
CA PRO A 34 14.24 4.92 7.68
C PRO A 34 13.06 4.35 8.46
N GLU A 35 12.32 5.18 9.21
CA GLU A 35 11.17 4.71 9.99
C GLU A 35 10.07 4.13 9.10
N CYS A 36 9.78 4.80 7.97
CA CYS A 36 8.78 4.33 7.02
C CYS A 36 9.26 3.09 6.28
N ARG A 37 10.57 2.97 6.02
CA ARG A 37 11.20 1.76 5.49
C ARG A 37 11.06 0.57 6.43
N GLU A 38 11.36 0.74 7.71
CA GLU A 38 11.18 -0.31 8.71
C GLU A 38 9.70 -0.71 8.87
N HIS A 39 8.80 0.27 8.79
CA HIS A 39 7.37 0.00 8.77
C HIS A 39 6.97 -0.83 7.54
N ALA A 40 7.52 -0.52 6.35
CA ALA A 40 7.31 -1.28 5.12
C ALA A 40 7.71 -2.75 5.27
N VAL A 41 8.90 -3.00 5.81
CA VAL A 41 9.40 -4.36 6.06
C VAL A 41 8.49 -5.13 7.01
N ARG A 42 7.99 -4.49 8.07
CA ARG A 42 7.04 -5.12 9.01
C ARG A 42 5.71 -5.47 8.33
N VAL A 43 5.16 -4.55 7.56
CA VAL A 43 3.92 -4.77 6.80
C VAL A 43 4.09 -5.88 5.77
N GLU A 44 5.22 -5.91 5.06
CA GLU A 44 5.53 -6.97 4.08
C GLU A 44 5.54 -8.36 4.70
N ARG A 45 6.15 -8.52 5.88
CA ARG A 45 6.12 -9.79 6.62
C ARG A 45 4.69 -10.24 6.93
N VAL A 46 3.83 -9.34 7.42
CA VAL A 46 2.43 -9.66 7.73
C VAL A 46 1.68 -10.06 6.47
N VAL A 47 1.82 -9.31 5.37
CA VAL A 47 1.15 -9.63 4.10
C VAL A 47 1.61 -10.97 3.53
N MET A 48 2.91 -11.29 3.62
CA MET A 48 3.42 -12.61 3.19
C MET A 48 2.81 -13.74 4.01
N LEU A 49 2.68 -13.58 5.33
CA LEU A 49 2.01 -14.56 6.20
C LEU A 49 0.55 -14.75 5.82
N MET A 50 -0.19 -13.65 5.56
CA MET A 50 -1.58 -13.73 5.13
C MET A 50 -1.72 -14.42 3.78
N ARG A 51 -0.87 -14.10 2.79
CA ARG A 51 -0.89 -14.76 1.47
C ARG A 51 -0.59 -16.25 1.52
N ALA A 52 0.27 -16.68 2.45
CA ALA A 52 0.56 -18.10 2.64
C ALA A 52 -0.65 -18.89 3.20
N ARG A 53 -1.61 -18.21 3.84
CA ARG A 53 -2.72 -18.85 4.58
C ARG A 53 -4.10 -18.55 3.99
N CYS A 54 -4.26 -17.43 3.28
CA CYS A 54 -5.53 -16.96 2.76
C CYS A 54 -5.51 -17.00 1.22
N ARG A 55 -6.52 -17.62 0.62
CA ARG A 55 -6.71 -17.56 -0.83
C ARG A 55 -7.00 -16.11 -1.23
N ARG A 56 -6.34 -15.65 -2.29
CA ARG A 56 -6.50 -14.30 -2.81
C ARG A 56 -7.81 -14.21 -3.59
N ASN A 57 -8.87 -13.75 -2.92
CA ASN A 57 -10.10 -13.35 -3.59
C ASN A 57 -10.05 -11.86 -3.87
N ALA A 58 -10.33 -11.47 -5.11
CA ALA A 58 -10.44 -10.07 -5.48
C ALA A 58 -11.59 -9.42 -4.69
N ALA A 59 -11.37 -8.21 -4.18
CA ALA A 59 -12.45 -7.41 -3.63
C ALA A 59 -13.46 -7.06 -4.74
N PRO A 60 -14.76 -6.96 -4.43
CA PRO A 60 -15.74 -6.37 -5.33
C PRO A 60 -15.27 -5.00 -5.85
N GLY A 61 -15.50 -4.71 -7.13
CA GLY A 61 -14.93 -3.52 -7.80
C GLY A 61 -15.38 -2.20 -7.18
N ASP A 62 -16.62 -2.13 -6.70
CA ASP A 62 -17.18 -0.99 -5.97
C ASP A 62 -16.47 -0.74 -4.63
N LEU A 63 -16.14 -1.81 -3.90
CA LEU A 63 -15.39 -1.72 -2.66
C LEU A 63 -13.96 -1.22 -2.92
N ALA A 64 -13.31 -1.71 -3.97
CA ALA A 64 -11.97 -1.25 -4.36
C ALA A 64 -11.96 0.25 -4.68
N LEU A 65 -12.95 0.75 -5.42
CA LEU A 65 -13.10 2.17 -5.73
C LEU A 65 -13.29 3.02 -4.46
N ARG A 66 -14.17 2.59 -3.54
CA ARG A 66 -14.41 3.29 -2.27
C ARG A 66 -13.15 3.37 -1.40
N ILE A 67 -12.39 2.28 -1.31
CA ILE A 67 -11.13 2.23 -0.56
C ILE A 67 -10.12 3.22 -1.16
N ARG A 68 -10.01 3.30 -2.48
CA ARG A 68 -9.13 4.26 -3.17
C ARG A 68 -9.52 5.71 -2.88
N SER A 69 -10.82 6.01 -2.88
CA SER A 69 -11.34 7.33 -2.53
C SER A 69 -10.97 7.76 -1.13
N LEU A 70 -11.19 6.86 -0.15
CA LEU A 70 -10.83 7.10 1.25
C LEU A 70 -9.33 7.36 1.41
N LEU A 71 -8.49 6.72 0.61
CA LEU A 71 -7.04 6.87 0.62
C LEU A 71 -6.54 8.08 -0.18
N GLY A 72 -7.42 8.81 -0.86
CA GLY A 72 -7.07 9.97 -1.70
C GLY A 72 -6.23 9.55 -2.91
N LEU A 73 -6.61 8.43 -3.53
CA LEU A 73 -6.00 7.87 -4.74
C LEU A 73 -6.85 8.09 -6.00
N ASP A 74 -8.00 8.74 -5.87
CA ASP A 74 -8.86 9.11 -7.00
C ASP A 74 -8.34 10.42 -7.61
N GLY A 75 -7.80 10.38 -8.84
CA GLY A 75 -7.44 11.59 -9.59
C GLY A 75 -5.97 11.72 -10.02
N GLN A 76 -5.31 10.63 -10.45
CA GLN A 76 -4.07 10.69 -11.25
C GLN A 76 -4.24 9.86 -12.50
#